data_AF-A0A835GL19-F1
#
_entry.id   AF-A0A835GL19-F1
#
_cell.length_a   1.000
_cell.length_b   1.000
_cell.length_c   1.000
_cell.angle_alpha   90.00
_cell.angle_beta   90.00
_cell.angle_gamma   90.00
#
_symmetry.space_group_name_H-M   'P 1'
#
loop_
_entity.id
_entity.type
_entity.pdbx_description
1 polymer ?
#
loop_
_entity_poly.entity_id
_entity_poly.type
_entity_poly.pdbx_seq_one_letter_code
_entity_poly.pdbx_strand_id
1 'polypeptide(L)' 'MSVTELPMAQLITVRLNKSDSQPLGFRLQGGKDFGTPLVVQKPQSLQTSIDIYSGPPTLRTLAALKRR' A
#
# COMPACT_ATOMS: atom_id res chain seq x y z
N MET A 1 24.31 -4.07 28.48
CA MET A 1 24.19 -4.07 27.01
C MET A 1 22.71 -4.03 26.69
N SER A 2 22.20 -2.93 26.14
CA SER A 2 20.78 -2.76 25.84
C SER A 2 20.51 -3.27 24.43
N VAL A 3 19.69 -4.32 24.31
CA VAL A 3 19.16 -4.80 23.03
C VAL A 3 18.17 -3.76 22.53
N THR A 4 18.53 -3.05 21.46
CA THR A 4 17.60 -2.14 20.77
C THR A 4 16.65 -3.02 19.94
N GLU A 5 15.44 -3.23 20.45
CA GLU A 5 14.36 -3.81 19.64
C GLU A 5 14.09 -2.85 18.47
N LEU A 6 14.42 -3.28 17.26
CA LEU A 6 13.98 -2.58 16.06
C LEU A 6 12.45 -2.65 16.02
N PRO A 7 11.73 -1.54 15.76
CA PRO A 7 10.28 -1.56 15.73
C PRO A 7 9.80 -2.65 14.77
N MET A 8 8.97 -3.55 15.30
CA MET A 8 8.32 -4.63 14.56
C MET A 8 7.61 -4.05 13.33
N ALA A 9 7.82 -4.67 12.17
CA ALA A 9 7.21 -4.23 10.91
C ALA A 9 5.68 -4.24 11.05
N GLN A 10 5.07 -3.06 10.91
CA GLN A 10 3.63 -2.88 11.03
C GLN A 10 2.98 -3.29 9.71
N LEU A 11 2.06 -4.25 9.76
CA LEU A 11 1.27 -4.65 8.59
C LEU A 11 0.18 -3.61 8.34
N ILE A 12 0.25 -2.93 7.20
CA ILE A 12 -0.72 -1.90 6.79
C ILE A 12 -1.42 -2.38 5.52
N THR A 13 -2.75 -2.29 5.50
CA THR A 13 -3.55 -2.53 4.28
C THR A 13 -3.81 -1.20 3.58
N VAL A 14 -3.39 -1.11 2.31
CA VAL A 14 -3.62 0.06 1.45
C VAL A 14 -4.53 -0.31 0.29
N ARG A 15 -5.36 0.63 -0.16
CA ARG A 15 -6.14 0.46 -1.39
C ARG A 15 -5.50 1.31 -2.46
N LEU A 16 -5.14 0.66 -3.56
CA LEU A 16 -4.63 1.33 -4.75
C LEU A 16 -5.82 1.67 -5.64
N ASN A 17 -5.92 2.93 -6.05
CA ASN A 17 -6.89 3.36 -7.05
C ASN A 17 -6.19 3.38 -8.42
N LYS A 18 -6.59 2.46 -9.30
CA LYS A 18 -6.11 2.40 -10.68
C LYS A 18 -7.18 2.98 -11.59
N SER A 19 -6.92 4.14 -12.18
CA SER A 19 -7.70 4.59 -13.34
C SER A 19 -7.32 3.76 -14.56
N ASP A 20 -8.27 3.48 -15.44
CA ASP A 20 -8.15 2.51 -16.55
C ASP A 20 -6.88 2.67 -17.41
N SER A 21 -6.33 3.88 -17.53
CA SER A 21 -5.20 4.18 -18.41
C SER A 21 -3.91 4.64 -17.73
N GLN A 22 -3.84 4.71 -16.39
CA GLN A 22 -2.61 5.13 -15.70
C GLN A 22 -1.94 3.96 -14.97
N PRO A 23 -0.63 3.74 -15.17
CA PRO A 23 0.11 2.84 -14.33
C PRO A 23 0.04 3.33 -12.88
N LEU A 24 0.05 2.38 -11.94
CA LEU A 24 -0.01 2.67 -10.50
C LEU A 24 1.19 3.48 -9.97
N GLY A 25 2.17 3.79 -10.81
CA GLY A 25 3.24 4.73 -10.48
C GLY A 25 4.21 4.26 -9.40
N PHE A 26 4.31 2.95 -9.17
CA PHE A 26 5.39 2.32 -8.40
C PHE A 26 6.02 1.16 -9.16
N ARG A 27 7.22 0.77 -8.72
CA ARG A 27 7.94 -0.41 -9.18
C ARG A 27 8.14 -1.36 -8.01
N LEU A 28 8.21 -2.65 -8.31
CA LEU A 28 8.54 -3.68 -7.34
C LEU A 28 10.00 -4.12 -7.57
N GLN A 29 10.73 -4.33 -6.48
CA GLN A 29 12.10 -4.88 -6.50
C GLN A 29 12.24 -5.98 -5.46
N GLY A 30 13.11 -6.96 -5.76
CA GLY A 30 13.30 -8.13 -4.92
C GLY A 30 12.20 -9.17 -5.08
N GLY A 31 12.09 -10.08 -4.12
CA GLY A 31 11.18 -11.21 -4.14
C GLY A 31 11.89 -12.54 -3.90
N LYS A 32 11.10 -13.61 -3.84
CA LYS A 32 11.56 -14.97 -3.54
C LYS A 32 12.74 -15.38 -4.43
N ASP A 33 12.67 -15.04 -5.72
CA ASP A 33 13.66 -15.45 -6.71
C ASP A 33 15.01 -14.72 -6.54
N PHE A 34 15.03 -13.61 -5.82
CA PHE A 34 16.21 -12.76 -5.62
C PHE A 34 16.77 -12.82 -4.20
N GLY A 35 16.19 -13.63 -3.31
CA GLY A 35 16.61 -13.74 -1.91
C GLY A 35 16.52 -12.43 -1.12
N THR A 36 15.73 -11.46 -1.59
CA THR A 36 15.56 -10.15 -0.97
C THR A 36 14.07 -9.85 -0.74
N PRO A 37 13.71 -9.07 0.28
CA PRO A 37 12.32 -8.68 0.51
C PRO A 37 11.72 -7.96 -0.70
N LEU A 38 10.42 -8.12 -0.93
CA LEU A 38 9.70 -7.36 -1.95
C LEU A 38 9.54 -5.91 -1.49
N VAL A 39 10.14 -4.98 -2.22
CA VAL A 39 10.13 -3.54 -1.91
C VAL A 39 9.33 -2.79 -2.97
N VAL A 40 8.49 -1.86 -2.53
CA VAL A 40 7.77 -0.91 -3.39
C VAL A 40 8.58 0.38 -3.52
N GLN A 41 8.90 0.80 -4.74
CA GLN A 41 9.64 2.03 -5.02
C GLN A 41 8.82 3.01 -5.85
N LYS A 42 8.86 4.29 -5.47
CA LYS A 42 8.30 5.38 -6.27
C LYS A 42 9.33 5.86 -7.31
N PRO A 43 9.13 5.63 -8.62
CA PRO A 43 9.94 6.23 -9.66
C PRO A 43 9.70 7.74 -9.72
N GLN A 44 10.76 8.50 -9.99
CA GLN A 44 10.77 9.96 -9.96
C GLN A 44 9.68 10.62 -10.82
N SER A 45 9.28 10.00 -11.94
CA SER A 45 8.38 10.62 -12.92
C SER A 45 6.90 10.27 -12.77
N LEU A 46 6.50 9.44 -11.79
CA LEU A 46 5.11 8.98 -11.67
C LEU A 46 4.44 9.51 -10.39
N GLN A 47 3.37 10.26 -10.59
CA GLN A 47 2.45 10.66 -9.53
C GLN A 47 1.56 9.47 -9.18
N THR A 48 1.57 9.06 -7.91
CA THR A 48 0.72 7.97 -7.39
C THR A 48 -0.05 8.50 -6.19
N SER A 49 -1.36 8.28 -6.16
CA SER A 49 -2.18 8.50 -4.97
C SER A 49 -2.35 7.16 -4.24
N ILE A 50 -1.86 7.07 -3.00
CA ILE A 50 -2.06 5.91 -2.12
C ILE A 50 -3.00 6.34 -1.01
N ASP A 51 -4.21 5.81 -1.01
CA ASP A 51 -5.16 6.03 0.07
C ASP A 51 -4.92 4.98 1.16
N ILE A 52 -4.53 5.43 2.35
CA ILE A 52 -4.40 4.56 3.53
C ILE A 52 -5.78 4.45 4.16
N TYR A 53 -6.36 3.25 4.11
CA TYR A 53 -7.65 2.98 4.74
C TYR A 53 -7.42 2.51 6.17
N SER A 54 -7.76 3.35 7.15
CA SER A 54 -7.70 3.01 8.58
C SER A 54 -9.03 2.53 9.18
N GLY A 55 -10.03 2.21 8.33
CA GLY A 55 -11.40 1.89 8.78
C GLY A 55 -11.69 0.39 8.91
N PRO A 56 -12.59 -0.02 9.84
CA PRO A 56 -13.00 -1.42 9.97
C PRO A 56 -13.68 -1.95 8.69
N PRO A 57 -13.49 -3.23 8.34
CA PRO A 57 -13.88 -3.82 7.05
C PRO A 57 -15.39 -3.82 6.74
N THR A 58 -16.25 -3.37 7.66
CA THR A 58 -17.71 -3.53 7.59
C THR A 58 -18.51 -2.26 7.27
N LEU A 59 -17.92 -1.05 7.33
CA LEU A 59 -18.73 0.19 7.32
C LEU A 59 -18.76 0.98 6.00
N ARG A 60 -18.04 0.57 4.95
CA ARG A 60 -17.98 1.36 3.70
C ARG A 60 -19.02 1.01 2.64
N THR A 61 -19.65 -0.15 2.73
CA THR A 61 -20.71 -0.56 1.79
C THR A 61 -22.02 0.19 2.04
N LEU A 62 -22.36 0.47 3.31
CA LEU A 62 -23.57 1.23 3.67
C LEU A 62 -23.47 2.72 3.32
N ALA A 63 -22.29 3.33 3.51
CA ALA A 63 -22.08 4.75 3.18
C ALA A 63 -22.11 5.01 1.66
N ALA A 64 -21.70 4.03 0.85
CA ALA A 64 -21.79 4.09 -0.61
C ALA A 64 -23.22 3.85 -1.13
N LEU A 65 -24.06 3.14 -0.37
CA LEU A 65 -25.46 2.85 -0.74
C LEU A 65 -26.41 4.01 -0.42
N LYS A 66 -26.03 4.95 0.45
CA LYS A 66 -26.86 6.10 0.86
C LYS A 66 -26.63 7.38 0.04
N ARG A 67 -25.85 7.31 -1.04
CA ARG A 67 -25.55 8.43 -1.96
C ARG A 67 -26.23 8.26 -3.34
N ARG A 68 -27.36 7.55 -3.39
CA ARG A 68 -28.23 7.47 -4.57
C ARG A 68 -29.55 8.19 -4.30
#